data_AF-A0A2G3J5W1-F1
#
_entry.id   AF-A0A2G3J5W1-F1
#
_cell.length_a   1.000
_cell.length_b   1.000
_cell.length_c   1.000
_cell.angle_alpha   90.00
_cell.angle_beta   90.00
_cell.angle_gamma   90.00
#
_symmetry.space_group_name_H-M   'P 1'
#
loop_
_entity.id
_entity.type
_entity.pdbx_description
1 polymer ?
#
loop_
_entity_poly.entity_id
_entity_poly.type
_entity_poly.pdbx_seq_one_letter_code
_entity_poly.pdbx_strand_id
1 'polypeptide(L)' 'MIYALIGQGQQKANITQACRVLSVSRAGYYAAQKRSSAAVICVESVNLKAAFEESEQTSGSRRLITAMQ' A
#
# COMPACT_ATOMS: atom_id res chain seq x y z
N MET A 1 7.96 6.47 9.68
CA MET A 1 8.85 7.51 9.11
C MET A 1 10.29 7.03 8.91
N ILE A 2 10.95 6.42 9.90
CA ILE A 2 12.36 5.96 9.80
C ILE A 2 12.64 5.05 8.57
N TYR A 3 11.72 4.11 8.26
CA TYR A 3 11.89 3.22 7.10
C TYR A 3 11.84 3.94 5.74
N ALA A 4 11.16 5.09 5.64
CA ALA A 4 11.12 5.86 4.41
C ALA A 4 12.48 6.51 4.10
N LEU A 5 13.21 6.93 5.14
CA LEU A 5 14.57 7.47 5.01
C LEU A 5 15.56 6.43 4.52
N ILE A 6 15.40 5.16 4.93
CA ILE A 6 16.21 4.03 4.44
C ILE A 6 15.97 3.81 2.94
N GLY A 7 14.72 3.92 2.49
CA GLY A 7 14.35 3.82 1.08
C GLY A 7 14.92 4.95 0.21
N GLN A 8 14.89 6.19 0.71
CA GLN A 8 15.47 7.35 0.01
C GLN A 8 17.01 7.31 -0.04
N GLY A 9 17.65 6.74 0.99
CA GLY A 9 19.10 6.59 1.07
C GLY A 9 19.69 5.44 0.24
N GLN A 10 18.86 4.62 -0.44
CA GLN A 10 19.30 3.46 -1.23
C GLN A 10 20.28 3.80 -2.35
N GLN A 11 20.33 5.05 -2.82
CA GLN A 11 21.29 5.45 -3.84
C GLN A 11 22.76 5.38 -3.38
N LYS A 12 23.04 5.36 -2.06
CA LYS A 12 24.41 5.43 -1.55
C LYS A 12 24.78 4.39 -0.48
N ALA A 13 23.82 3.74 0.18
CA ALA A 13 24.10 2.78 1.25
C ALA A 13 23.25 1.51 1.14
N ASN A 14 23.87 0.36 1.45
CA ASN A 14 23.17 -0.93 1.52
C ASN A 14 22.14 -0.91 2.66
N ILE A 15 20.93 -1.46 2.42
CA ILE A 15 19.83 -1.59 3.41
C ILE A 15 20.32 -2.12 4.76
N THR A 16 21.24 -3.08 4.75
CA THR A 16 21.77 -3.69 5.99
C THR A 16 22.56 -2.68 6.82
N GLN A 17 23.37 -1.85 6.17
CA GLN A 17 24.13 -0.80 6.85
C GLN A 17 23.19 0.31 7.34
N ALA A 18 22.22 0.72 6.53
CA ALA A 18 21.23 1.72 6.92
C ALA A 18 20.39 1.28 8.13
N CYS A 19 19.90 0.03 8.14
CA CYS A 19 19.20 -0.56 9.27
C CYS A 19 20.08 -0.63 10.53
N ARG A 20 21.37 -0.97 10.38
CA ARG A 20 22.33 -0.99 11.50
C ARG A 20 22.58 0.39 12.08
N VAL A 21 22.81 1.40 11.23
CA VAL A 21 23.04 2.79 11.66
C VAL A 21 21.82 3.37 12.39
N LEU A 22 20.63 3.09 11.86
CA LEU A 22 19.37 3.56 12.45
C LEU A 22 18.85 2.67 13.58
N SER A 23 19.60 1.63 13.97
CA SER A 23 19.24 0.67 15.01
C SER A 23 17.83 0.07 14.84
N VAL A 24 17.45 -0.23 13.60
CA VAL A 24 16.16 -0.87 13.26
C VAL A 24 16.35 -2.27 12.70
N SER A 25 15.34 -3.12 12.89
CA SER A 25 15.35 -4.47 12.33
C SER A 25 15.09 -4.46 10.83
N ARG A 26 15.86 -5.27 10.08
CA ARG A 26 15.62 -5.54 8.66
C ARG A 26 14.23 -6.12 8.41
N ALA A 27 13.76 -7.01 9.29
CA ALA A 27 12.43 -7.60 9.17
C ALA A 27 11.33 -6.53 9.30
N GLY A 28 11.51 -5.57 10.22
CA GLY A 28 10.62 -4.43 10.38
C GLY A 28 10.59 -3.53 9.14
N TYR A 29 11.75 -3.26 8.54
CA TYR A 29 11.87 -2.50 7.29
C TYR A 29 11.08 -3.15 6.15
N TYR A 30 11.30 -4.44 5.86
CA TYR A 30 10.59 -5.12 4.79
C TYR A 30 9.09 -5.27 5.06
N ALA A 31 8.70 -5.48 6.32
CA ALA A 31 7.29 -5.52 6.70
C ALA A 31 6.60 -4.15 6.51
N ALA A 32 7.30 -3.05 6.81
CA ALA A 32 6.79 -1.70 6.55
C ALA A 32 6.69 -1.42 5.04
N GLN A 33 7.70 -1.82 4.27
CA GLN A 33 7.70 -1.67 2.81
C GLN A 33 6.55 -2.44 2.16
N LYS A 34 6.30 -3.68 2.60
CA LYS A 34 5.16 -4.49 2.15
C LYS A 34 3.80 -3.87 2.49
N ARG A 35 3.68 -3.19 3.63
CA ARG A 35 2.48 -2.45 4.00
C ARG A 35 2.30 -1.19 3.16
N SER A 36 3.37 -0.47 2.82
CA SER A 36 3.28 0.70 1.95
C SER A 36 2.92 0.36 0.50
N SER A 37 3.25 -0.84 0.02
CA SER A 37 2.84 -1.32 -1.30
C SER A 37 1.44 -1.94 -1.32
N ALA A 38 0.85 -2.19 -0.15
CA ALA A 38 -0.52 -2.68 -0.09
C ALA A 38 -1.48 -1.54 -0.49
N ALA A 39 -2.47 -1.87 -1.31
CA ALA A 39 -3.48 -0.90 -1.72
C ALA A 39 -4.18 -0.32 -0.48
N VAL A 40 -4.32 1.01 -0.45
CA VAL A 40 -5.06 1.70 0.61
C VAL A 40 -6.54 1.39 0.40
N ILE A 41 -7.11 0.55 1.26
CA ILE A 41 -8.55 0.30 1.26
C ILE A 41 -9.23 1.53 1.88
N CYS A 42 -9.97 2.27 1.06
CA CYS A 42 -10.82 3.37 1.50
C CYS A 42 -12.24 2.85 1.79
N VAL A 43 -12.97 3.48 2.70
CA VAL A 43 -14.38 3.19 2.98
C VAL A 43 -15.21 3.14 1.70
N GLU A 44 -14.94 4.06 0.78
CA GLU A 44 -15.62 4.14 -0.51
C GLU A 44 -15.36 2.91 -1.40
N SER A 45 -14.13 2.38 -1.39
CA SER A 45 -13.80 1.14 -2.11
C SER A 45 -14.52 -0.10 -1.54
N VAL A 46 -14.85 -0.09 -0.24
CA VAL A 46 -15.63 -1.15 0.39
C VAL A 46 -17.10 -1.05 -0.01
N ASN A 47 -17.68 0.14 0.02
CA ASN A 47 -19.07 0.37 -0.38
C ASN A 47 -19.29 0.01 -1.86
N LEU A 48 -18.35 0.36 -2.72
CA LEU A 48 -18.41 0.01 -4.14
C LEU A 48 -18.32 -1.49 -4.38
N LYS A 49 -17.48 -2.19 -3.60
CA LYS A 49 -17.41 -3.65 -3.66
C LYS A 49 -18.71 -4.29 -3.21
N ALA A 50 -19.33 -3.78 -2.14
CA ALA A 50 -20.62 -4.26 -1.65
C ALA A 50 -21.75 -4.06 -2.69
N ALA A 51 -21.85 -2.87 -3.28
CA ALA A 51 -22.82 -2.59 -4.35
C ALA A 51 -22.59 -3.45 -5.60
N PHE A 52 -21.34 -3.76 -5.92
CA PHE A 52 -21.01 -4.67 -7.03
C PHE A 52 -21.40 -6.12 -6.76
N GLU A 53 -21.17 -6.60 -5.53
CA GLU A 53 -21.60 -7.94 -5.09
C GLU A 53 -23.13 -8.06 -5.06
N GLU A 54 -23.84 -7.01 -4.62
CA GLU A 54 -25.31 -6.93 -4.67
C GLU A 54 -25.84 -6.95 -6.11
N SER A 55 -25.12 -6.33 -7.05
CA SER A 55 -25.44 -6.35 -8.49
C SER A 55 -25.16 -7.71 -9.16
N GLU A 56 -24.91 -8.79 -8.42
CA GLU A 56 -24.56 -10.11 -8.98
C GLU A 56 -23.38 -10.05 -9.97
N GLN A 57 -22.47 -9.07 -9.79
CA GLN A 57 -21.32 -8.84 -10.67
C GLN A 57 -21.69 -8.47 -12.12
N THR A 58 -22.96 -8.15 -12.41
CA THR A 58 -23.41 -7.72 -13.75
C THR A 58 -23.03 -6.28 -14.08
N SER A 59 -22.76 -5.45 -13.07
CA SER A 59 -22.33 -4.06 -13.26
C SER A 59 -20.83 -3.97 -13.57
N GLY A 60 -20.47 -4.00 -14.85
CA GLY A 60 -19.07 -3.87 -15.27
C GLY A 60 -18.36 -2.63 -14.72
N SER A 61 -17.03 -2.72 -14.58
CA SER A 61 -16.16 -1.70 -13.98
C SER A 61 -16.37 -0.27 -14.50
N ARG A 62 -16.76 -0.10 -15.77
CA ARG A 62 -17.13 1.21 -16.35
C ARG A 62 -18.25 1.91 -15.61
N ARG A 63 -19.31 1.20 -15.22
CA ARG A 63 -20.48 1.80 -14.53
C ARG A 63 -20.12 2.23 -13.11
N LEU A 64 -19.28 1.45 -12.42
CA LEU A 64 -18.77 1.80 -11.09
C LEU A 64 -17.93 3.09 -11.15
N ILE A 65 -17.07 3.23 -12.16
CA ILE A 65 -16.26 4.45 -12.34
C ILE A 65 -17.13 5.68 -12.62
N THR A 66 -18.23 5.54 -13.38
CA THR A 66 -19.18 6.64 -13.62
C THR A 66 -19.92 7.06 -12.35
N ALA A 67 -20.22 6.12 -11.44
CA ALA A 67 -20.90 6.42 -10.18
C ALA A 67 -19.97 7.06 -9.12
N MET A 68 -18.65 7.07 -9.34
CA MET A 68 -17.64 7.69 -8.47
C MET A 68 -17.27 9.13 -8.87
N GLN A 69 -17.89 9.69 -9.91
CA GLN A 69 -17.72 11.09 -10.32
C GLN A 69 -18.76 11.99 -9.67
#